data_AF-A0A439MAJ7-F1
#
_entry.id   AF-A0A439MAJ7-F1
#
_cell.length_a   1.000
_cell.length_b   1.000
_cell.length_c   1.000
_cell.angle_alpha   90.00
_cell.angle_beta   90.00
_cell.angle_gamma   90.00
#
_symmetry.space_group_name_H-M   'P 1'
#
loop_
_entity.id
_entity.type
_entity.pdbx_description
1 polymer ?
#
loop_
_entity_poly.entity_id
_entity_poly.type
_entity_poly.pdbx_seq_one_letter_code
_entity_poly.pdbx_strand_id
1 'polypeptide(L)'
;MQSSKIWLSAIVIGLLCGASASAQDIGDFDPFVTVELSAPNSARRLKDPTGQAPTDTVYSFAIPSGYCNKTPYDASGDSDCKQNSTRSSIRENVFATKKNGSGQPKQSWYGWAVYFPADFQYGQKQNAGHYDLVYWHNKQCPHLTFLNWAGRDSTLYLGTNRALGNHECSPGPQFRVADFKDLVGKWNRFEVFVKWAGNESGEVKVYLDGTFVVHYKGPTLTEGLENVNYFVFGVYLCCTKDVKLTKATSALYTAVKRAGNRDGLFVEEDRARLKQLQQALNALGCDVGEPDGKLGALTRDQALSCKDFGKDGLPVDLTVATIDRFLAAYVRKDIATLPAGKLKGPAPDIALVSYPAQTAPAAGLVAAELVVHATESQTHRSGREVDVNSSIAGKVEKYKELKSFDFAMLGKFNFSEGTFYQLQFFFEDQVNTRGKVGTCSNAIIKFPDGSDHAQINFMRKGNDFIAINAKCLIDALPKRQSKVLRFLMAHFTDIAVGMARDGSIDLLSHDGLKIFMNRVARGEIRVGML
;
A
#
# COMPACT_ATOMS: atom_id res chain seq x y z
N MET A 1 42.32 -35.87 -72.78
CA MET A 1 42.88 -34.91 -71.79
C MET A 1 41.71 -34.29 -71.03
N GLN A 2 41.85 -34.21 -69.70
CA GLN A 2 40.98 -33.53 -68.70
C GLN A 2 39.58 -34.14 -68.50
N SER A 3 39.35 -34.97 -67.49
CA SER A 3 39.29 -34.71 -66.02
C SER A 3 37.84 -34.50 -65.56
N SER A 4 37.25 -35.62 -65.16
CA SER A 4 36.03 -35.76 -64.35
C SER A 4 36.16 -35.02 -63.02
N LYS A 5 35.16 -34.19 -62.66
CA LYS A 5 34.92 -33.78 -61.27
C LYS A 5 33.43 -33.87 -60.95
N ILE A 6 33.14 -34.87 -60.15
CA ILE A 6 31.88 -35.13 -59.43
C ILE A 6 31.70 -34.01 -58.41
N TRP A 7 30.57 -33.31 -58.47
CA TRP A 7 30.16 -32.38 -57.41
C TRP A 7 29.35 -33.15 -56.36
N LEU A 8 29.88 -33.22 -55.13
CA LEU A 8 29.15 -33.65 -53.95
C LEU A 8 28.03 -32.63 -53.64
N SER A 9 26.79 -33.09 -53.62
CA SER A 9 25.70 -32.37 -52.97
C SER A 9 25.78 -32.60 -51.46
N ALA A 10 26.21 -31.59 -50.71
CA ALA A 10 26.08 -31.55 -49.27
C ALA A 10 24.62 -31.22 -48.92
N ILE A 11 23.88 -32.21 -48.42
CA ILE A 11 22.58 -32.02 -47.78
C ILE A 11 22.85 -31.38 -46.42
N VAL A 12 22.59 -30.07 -46.31
CA VAL A 12 22.54 -29.37 -45.03
C VAL A 12 21.16 -29.65 -44.42
N ILE A 13 21.10 -30.62 -43.51
CA ILE A 13 19.95 -30.78 -42.61
C ILE A 13 20.04 -29.63 -41.61
N GLY A 14 19.33 -28.53 -41.92
CA GLY A 14 19.11 -27.46 -40.96
C GLY A 14 18.21 -27.97 -39.84
N LEU A 15 18.79 -28.29 -38.68
CA LEU A 15 18.04 -28.38 -37.43
C LEU A 15 17.47 -26.98 -37.12
N LEU A 16 16.22 -26.76 -37.52
CA LEU A 16 15.38 -25.69 -36.99
C LEU A 16 14.98 -26.05 -35.56
N CYS A 17 15.87 -25.83 -34.59
CA CYS A 17 15.46 -25.63 -33.20
C CYS A 17 14.79 -24.26 -33.10
N GLY A 18 13.55 -24.17 -33.59
CA GLY A 18 12.65 -23.09 -33.25
C GLY A 18 12.28 -23.22 -31.78
N ALA A 19 13.05 -22.58 -30.90
CA ALA A 19 12.56 -22.27 -29.56
C ALA A 19 11.41 -21.27 -29.74
N SER A 20 10.20 -21.79 -29.82
CA SER A 20 8.98 -21.00 -29.68
C SER A 20 9.10 -20.27 -28.35
N ALA A 21 9.37 -18.97 -28.37
CA ALA A 21 9.26 -18.14 -27.18
C ALA A 21 7.80 -18.28 -26.72
N SER A 22 7.56 -19.07 -25.66
CA SER A 22 6.21 -19.25 -25.15
C SER A 22 5.67 -17.86 -24.79
N ALA A 23 4.46 -17.57 -25.27
CA ALA A 23 3.78 -16.36 -24.82
C ALA A 23 3.67 -16.45 -23.30
N GLN A 24 4.15 -15.42 -22.60
CA GLN A 24 4.08 -15.39 -21.15
C GLN A 24 2.62 -15.53 -20.73
N ASP A 25 2.36 -16.43 -19.78
CA ASP A 25 1.03 -16.65 -19.24
C ASP A 25 0.60 -15.46 -18.37
N ILE A 26 -0.17 -14.56 -18.98
CA ILE A 26 -0.73 -13.36 -18.33
C ILE A 26 -2.08 -13.64 -17.64
N GLY A 27 -2.57 -14.88 -17.68
CA GLY A 27 -3.86 -15.27 -17.13
C GLY A 27 -5.02 -14.51 -17.78
N ASP A 28 -5.87 -13.90 -16.96
CA ASP A 28 -7.09 -13.22 -17.41
C ASP A 28 -6.88 -11.80 -17.94
N PHE A 29 -5.64 -11.29 -18.00
CA PHE A 29 -5.34 -9.97 -18.57
C PHE A 29 -5.65 -9.89 -20.06
N ASP A 30 -6.01 -8.69 -20.50
CA ASP A 30 -5.97 -8.36 -21.92
C ASP A 30 -4.53 -8.14 -22.40
N PRO A 31 -4.26 -8.20 -23.72
CA PRO A 31 -2.91 -8.03 -24.24
C PRO A 31 -2.25 -6.75 -23.75
N PHE A 32 -0.97 -6.86 -23.40
CA PHE A 32 -0.17 -5.74 -22.94
C PHE A 32 0.39 -4.93 -24.11
N VAL A 33 0.42 -3.61 -23.95
CA VAL A 33 1.03 -2.67 -24.88
C VAL A 33 1.95 -1.70 -24.14
N THR A 34 3.06 -1.31 -24.76
CA THR A 34 3.93 -0.26 -24.21
C THR A 34 3.14 1.04 -24.13
N VAL A 35 3.23 1.73 -22.99
CA VAL A 35 2.65 3.06 -22.85
C VAL A 35 3.33 3.99 -23.83
N GLU A 36 2.55 4.69 -24.65
CA GLU A 36 2.98 5.47 -25.81
C GLU A 36 3.95 6.61 -25.42
N LEU A 37 3.86 7.08 -24.18
CA LEU A 37 4.73 8.11 -23.60
C LEU A 37 6.07 7.58 -23.10
N SER A 38 6.27 6.26 -23.05
CA SER A 38 7.51 5.65 -22.56
C SER A 38 8.74 6.10 -23.36
N ALA A 39 9.90 6.09 -22.71
CA ALA A 39 11.17 6.29 -23.39
C ALA A 39 11.37 5.27 -24.54
N PRO A 40 11.89 5.69 -25.70
CA PRO A 40 12.13 4.78 -26.82
C PRO A 40 13.00 3.59 -26.41
N ASN A 41 12.58 2.38 -26.80
CA ASN A 41 13.27 1.11 -26.52
C ASN A 41 13.51 0.81 -25.02
N SER A 42 12.81 1.50 -24.13
CA SER A 42 13.06 1.42 -22.69
C SER A 42 12.31 0.29 -22.00
N ALA A 43 11.17 -0.12 -22.55
CA ALA A 43 10.38 -1.28 -22.14
C ALA A 43 10.60 -2.41 -23.15
N ARG A 44 11.17 -3.54 -22.70
CA ARG A 44 11.47 -4.69 -23.56
C ARG A 44 11.38 -6.00 -22.81
N ARG A 45 11.22 -7.11 -23.53
CA ARG A 45 11.37 -8.46 -22.96
C ARG A 45 12.78 -8.97 -23.23
N LEU A 46 13.37 -9.62 -22.24
CA LEU A 46 14.70 -10.23 -22.35
C LEU A 46 14.79 -11.46 -21.45
N LYS A 47 15.79 -12.32 -21.69
CA LYS A 47 16.11 -13.42 -20.78
C LYS A 47 16.52 -12.85 -19.43
N ASP A 48 16.03 -13.43 -18.34
CA ASP A 48 16.34 -13.01 -16.98
C ASP A 48 17.87 -12.84 -16.78
N PRO A 49 18.36 -11.62 -16.57
CA PRO A 49 19.79 -11.37 -16.37
C PRO A 49 20.26 -11.79 -14.97
N THR A 50 19.33 -12.06 -14.04
CA THR A 50 19.67 -12.46 -12.67
C THR A 50 19.84 -13.97 -12.51
N GLY A 51 19.24 -14.76 -13.42
CA GLY A 51 19.20 -16.22 -13.35
C GLY A 51 18.36 -16.78 -12.18
N GLN A 52 17.57 -15.93 -11.52
CA GLN A 52 16.84 -16.23 -10.28
C GLN A 52 15.35 -15.88 -10.38
N ALA A 53 14.90 -15.33 -11.50
CA ALA A 53 13.50 -14.97 -11.68
C ALA A 53 12.59 -16.22 -11.66
N PRO A 54 11.31 -16.07 -11.29
CA PRO A 54 10.35 -17.15 -11.37
C PRO A 54 10.16 -17.74 -12.77
N THR A 55 10.49 -16.97 -13.82
CA THR A 55 10.38 -17.37 -15.24
C THR A 55 11.64 -16.97 -16.01
N ASP A 56 11.95 -17.66 -17.11
CA ASP A 56 13.15 -17.38 -17.90
C ASP A 56 13.14 -16.03 -18.66
N THR A 57 11.96 -15.48 -18.94
CA THR A 57 11.80 -14.20 -19.66
C THR A 57 11.22 -13.13 -18.74
N VAL A 58 11.82 -11.95 -18.72
CA VAL A 58 11.39 -10.82 -17.89
C VAL A 58 11.10 -9.59 -18.76
N TYR A 59 10.18 -8.74 -18.29
CA TYR A 59 10.08 -7.35 -18.74
C TYR A 59 11.19 -6.54 -18.08
N SER A 60 11.90 -5.75 -18.86
CA SER A 60 12.91 -4.79 -18.41
C SER A 60 12.43 -3.39 -18.74
N PHE A 61 12.48 -2.52 -17.74
CA PHE A 61 12.12 -1.11 -17.85
C PHE A 61 13.30 -0.27 -17.40
N ALA A 62 13.64 0.77 -18.17
CA ALA A 62 14.69 1.70 -17.81
C ALA A 62 14.22 3.13 -18.02
N ILE A 63 14.44 4.03 -17.06
CA ILE A 63 14.29 5.47 -17.31
C ILE A 63 15.69 6.06 -17.51
N PRO A 64 16.02 6.59 -18.71
CA PRO A 64 17.30 7.25 -18.93
C PRO A 64 17.38 8.57 -18.14
N SER A 65 18.58 8.92 -17.70
CA SER A 65 18.80 10.20 -17.03
C SER A 65 18.42 11.36 -17.94
N GLY A 66 17.63 12.30 -17.42
CA GLY A 66 17.25 13.51 -18.15
C GLY A 66 16.20 13.33 -19.25
N TYR A 67 15.76 12.10 -19.54
CA TYR A 67 14.77 11.86 -20.58
C TYR A 67 13.37 12.25 -20.11
N CYS A 68 12.61 12.93 -20.97
CA CYS A 68 11.17 13.12 -20.86
C CYS A 68 10.54 13.08 -22.25
N ASN A 69 9.27 12.69 -22.34
CA ASN A 69 8.54 12.69 -23.60
C ASN A 69 7.84 14.05 -23.83
N LYS A 70 8.01 14.63 -25.02
CA LYS A 70 7.40 15.92 -25.40
C LYS A 70 5.99 15.78 -25.98
N THR A 71 5.54 14.55 -26.24
CA THR A 71 4.22 14.29 -26.82
C THR A 71 3.15 14.77 -25.84
N PRO A 72 2.24 15.66 -26.28
CA PRO A 72 1.13 16.09 -25.44
C PRO A 72 0.22 14.94 -25.04
N TYR A 73 -0.27 14.95 -23.80
CA TYR A 73 -1.28 14.02 -23.31
C TYR A 73 -2.63 14.28 -23.99
N ASP A 74 -2.95 15.56 -24.18
CA ASP A 74 -4.21 16.05 -24.73
C ASP A 74 -4.07 17.47 -25.32
N ALA A 75 -5.20 18.13 -25.57
CA ALA A 75 -5.27 19.48 -26.15
C ALA A 75 -4.73 20.59 -25.23
N SER A 76 -4.54 20.36 -23.93
CA SER A 76 -3.89 21.32 -23.01
C SER A 76 -2.42 21.56 -23.37
N GLY A 77 -1.81 20.62 -24.11
CA GLY A 77 -0.40 20.64 -24.44
C GLY A 77 0.50 20.16 -23.30
N ASP A 78 -0.05 19.60 -22.22
CA ASP A 78 0.72 18.99 -21.14
C ASP A 78 1.45 17.73 -21.61
N SER A 79 2.66 17.51 -21.11
CA SER A 79 3.53 16.39 -21.52
C SER A 79 4.43 15.98 -20.36
N ASP A 80 5.11 14.84 -20.50
CA ASP A 80 6.07 14.38 -19.48
C ASP A 80 7.14 15.45 -19.24
N CYS A 81 7.61 16.12 -20.29
CA CYS A 81 8.58 17.21 -20.14
C CYS A 81 8.03 18.44 -19.40
N LYS A 82 6.75 18.78 -19.58
CA LYS A 82 6.13 19.91 -18.83
C LYS A 82 5.85 19.55 -17.37
N GLN A 83 5.57 18.28 -17.11
CA GLN A 83 5.29 17.77 -15.77
C GLN A 83 6.55 17.31 -15.03
N ASN A 84 7.75 17.53 -15.59
CA ASN A 84 9.03 17.05 -15.07
C ASN A 84 9.02 15.54 -14.75
N SER A 85 8.49 14.77 -15.68
CA SER A 85 8.21 13.36 -15.54
C SER A 85 8.94 12.53 -16.60
N THR A 86 9.15 11.26 -16.30
CA THR A 86 9.75 10.29 -17.20
C THR A 86 9.19 8.90 -16.94
N ARG A 87 8.99 8.10 -17.98
CA ARG A 87 8.38 6.78 -17.83
C ARG A 87 8.93 5.73 -18.76
N SER A 88 8.85 4.50 -18.29
CA SER A 88 9.07 3.27 -19.04
C SER A 88 8.10 2.25 -18.49
N SER A 89 6.95 2.09 -19.12
CA SER A 89 5.85 1.28 -18.58
C SER A 89 5.06 0.56 -19.67
N ILE A 90 4.39 -0.51 -19.27
CA ILE A 90 3.45 -1.29 -20.09
C ILE A 90 2.09 -1.25 -19.42
N ARG A 91 1.02 -1.12 -20.23
CA ARG A 91 -0.37 -1.13 -19.78
C ARG A 91 -1.16 -2.28 -20.38
N GLU A 92 -2.15 -2.76 -19.65
CA GLU A 92 -3.20 -3.62 -20.18
C GLU A 92 -3.99 -2.86 -21.24
N ASN A 93 -4.23 -3.50 -22.38
CA ASN A 93 -5.05 -2.92 -23.45
C ASN A 93 -6.52 -3.38 -23.35
N VAL A 94 -7.18 -2.96 -22.27
CA VAL A 94 -8.61 -3.23 -22.00
C VAL A 94 -9.57 -2.81 -23.12
N PHE A 95 -9.11 -1.96 -24.05
CA PHE A 95 -9.89 -1.47 -25.18
C PHE A 95 -9.85 -2.41 -26.40
N ALA A 96 -8.89 -3.34 -26.46
CA ALA A 96 -8.70 -4.21 -27.61
C ALA A 96 -9.72 -5.34 -27.68
N THR A 97 -9.87 -6.10 -26.60
CA THR A 97 -10.77 -7.27 -26.52
C THR A 97 -12.11 -6.91 -25.85
N LYS A 98 -12.08 -5.92 -24.94
CA LYS A 98 -13.16 -5.54 -24.04
C LYS A 98 -13.72 -6.72 -23.21
N LYS A 99 -12.88 -7.68 -22.83
CA LYS A 99 -13.28 -8.91 -22.10
C LYS A 99 -14.08 -8.60 -20.82
N ASN A 100 -13.74 -7.53 -20.12
CA ASN A 100 -14.43 -7.05 -18.92
C ASN A 100 -15.10 -5.69 -19.17
N GLY A 101 -15.64 -5.49 -20.38
CA GLY A 101 -15.89 -4.14 -20.88
C GLY A 101 -14.55 -3.43 -21.13
N SER A 102 -14.52 -2.10 -21.09
CA SER A 102 -13.28 -1.31 -21.24
C SER A 102 -12.54 -1.08 -19.93
N GLY A 103 -12.77 -1.93 -18.92
CA GLY A 103 -12.25 -1.79 -17.56
C GLY A 103 -11.70 -3.09 -16.96
N GLN A 104 -11.66 -3.16 -15.63
CA GLN A 104 -11.24 -4.34 -14.87
C GLN A 104 -12.44 -5.25 -14.50
N PRO A 105 -12.24 -6.55 -14.24
CA PRO A 105 -13.26 -7.38 -13.60
C PRO A 105 -13.63 -6.79 -12.23
N LYS A 106 -14.87 -6.99 -11.75
CA LYS A 106 -15.36 -6.43 -10.47
C LYS A 106 -14.45 -6.74 -9.27
N GLN A 107 -13.87 -7.92 -9.26
CA GLN A 107 -12.82 -8.29 -8.33
C GLN A 107 -11.84 -9.26 -9.00
N SER A 108 -10.59 -9.25 -8.58
CA SER A 108 -9.58 -10.18 -9.08
C SER A 108 -8.36 -10.25 -8.17
N TRP A 109 -7.61 -11.32 -8.32
CA TRP A 109 -6.22 -11.41 -7.90
C TRP A 109 -5.28 -10.98 -9.03
N TYR A 110 -4.24 -10.25 -8.67
CA TYR A 110 -3.15 -9.78 -9.50
C TYR A 110 -1.86 -10.24 -8.87
N GLY A 111 -0.93 -10.75 -9.66
CA GLY A 111 0.37 -11.22 -9.19
C GLY A 111 1.47 -10.73 -10.10
N TRP A 112 2.63 -10.43 -9.52
CA TRP A 112 3.86 -10.17 -10.25
C TRP A 112 5.07 -10.43 -9.36
N ALA A 113 6.19 -10.77 -9.97
CA ALA A 113 7.51 -10.71 -9.36
C ALA A 113 8.24 -9.46 -9.85
N VAL A 114 8.92 -8.74 -8.96
CA VAL A 114 9.70 -7.55 -9.29
C VAL A 114 11.10 -7.64 -8.71
N TYR A 115 12.08 -7.24 -9.52
CA TYR A 115 13.47 -7.06 -9.10
C TYR A 115 13.84 -5.60 -9.27
N PHE A 116 14.15 -4.95 -8.15
CA PHE A 116 14.81 -3.65 -8.14
C PHE A 116 16.31 -3.88 -7.96
N PRO A 117 17.17 -3.43 -8.88
CA PRO A 117 18.62 -3.49 -8.70
C PRO A 117 19.07 -2.85 -7.37
N ALA A 118 20.23 -3.29 -6.85
CA ALA A 118 20.79 -2.74 -5.60
C ALA A 118 21.01 -1.21 -5.65
N ASP A 119 21.26 -0.69 -6.84
CA ASP A 119 21.44 0.73 -7.16
C ASP A 119 20.13 1.42 -7.61
N PHE A 120 18.96 0.81 -7.40
CA PHE A 120 17.68 1.47 -7.67
C PHE A 120 17.59 2.80 -6.90
N GLN A 121 17.21 3.87 -7.61
CA GLN A 121 17.25 5.23 -7.10
C GLN A 121 15.97 5.56 -6.30
N TYR A 122 15.73 4.90 -5.17
CA TYR A 122 14.58 5.18 -4.28
C TYR A 122 14.91 6.22 -3.19
N GLY A 123 13.86 6.85 -2.63
CA GLY A 123 14.00 7.83 -1.55
C GLY A 123 15.04 8.90 -1.84
N GLN A 124 15.90 9.22 -0.87
CA GLN A 124 16.93 10.26 -1.00
C GLN A 124 18.00 9.97 -2.07
N LYS A 125 18.05 8.76 -2.66
CA LYS A 125 18.97 8.45 -3.76
C LYS A 125 18.54 9.16 -5.05
N GLN A 126 17.24 9.41 -5.23
CA GLN A 126 16.68 10.21 -6.31
C GLN A 126 16.39 11.63 -5.83
N ASN A 127 16.57 12.63 -6.70
CA ASN A 127 16.55 14.03 -6.28
C ASN A 127 15.19 14.50 -5.72
N ALA A 128 14.09 14.15 -6.40
CA ALA A 128 12.73 14.49 -6.02
C ALA A 128 11.74 13.73 -6.90
N GLY A 129 10.47 13.72 -6.51
CA GLY A 129 9.35 13.23 -7.30
C GLY A 129 8.62 12.10 -6.60
N HIS A 130 7.86 11.33 -7.36
CA HIS A 130 7.33 10.06 -6.88
C HIS A 130 7.38 9.01 -7.98
N TYR A 131 7.76 7.80 -7.59
CA TYR A 131 7.65 6.65 -8.45
C TYR A 131 6.25 6.08 -8.38
N ASP A 132 5.68 5.75 -9.53
CA ASP A 132 4.56 4.84 -9.68
C ASP A 132 5.07 3.58 -10.38
N LEU A 133 5.05 2.46 -9.66
CA LEU A 133 5.69 1.21 -10.10
C LEU A 133 4.70 0.19 -10.63
N VAL A 134 3.52 0.16 -10.01
CA VAL A 134 2.35 -0.62 -10.45
C VAL A 134 1.12 0.18 -10.09
N TYR A 135 0.19 0.38 -11.02
CA TYR A 135 -0.99 1.18 -10.77
C TYR A 135 -2.16 0.82 -11.68
N TRP A 136 -3.36 1.24 -11.28
CA TRP A 136 -4.59 1.07 -12.04
C TRP A 136 -5.14 2.43 -12.41
N HIS A 137 -5.17 2.75 -13.71
CA HIS A 137 -5.45 4.10 -14.22
C HIS A 137 -6.77 4.16 -14.97
N ASN A 138 -7.48 5.28 -14.84
CA ASN A 138 -8.84 5.47 -15.41
C ASN A 138 -8.92 6.52 -16.53
N LYS A 139 -7.80 6.72 -17.24
CA LYS A 139 -7.52 7.84 -18.17
C LYS A 139 -7.37 9.22 -17.53
N GLN A 140 -7.90 9.46 -16.33
CA GLN A 140 -7.73 10.74 -15.63
C GLN A 140 -6.68 10.65 -14.52
N CYS A 141 -6.83 9.68 -13.62
CA CYS A 141 -6.05 9.52 -12.40
C CYS A 141 -5.82 8.02 -12.09
N PRO A 142 -4.71 7.63 -11.45
CA PRO A 142 -4.58 6.26 -10.93
C PRO A 142 -5.42 6.06 -9.67
N HIS A 143 -6.30 5.05 -9.65
CA HIS A 143 -7.12 4.71 -8.48
C HIS A 143 -6.33 4.08 -7.34
N LEU A 144 -5.41 3.19 -7.70
CA LEU A 144 -4.53 2.46 -6.78
C LEU A 144 -3.12 2.51 -7.36
N THR A 145 -2.13 2.80 -6.52
CA THR A 145 -0.74 2.97 -6.95
C THR A 145 0.21 2.39 -5.90
N PHE A 146 1.13 1.53 -6.33
CA PHE A 146 2.33 1.20 -5.57
C PHE A 146 3.39 2.26 -5.83
N LEU A 147 3.65 3.11 -4.83
CA LEU A 147 4.43 4.34 -4.98
C LEU A 147 5.54 4.54 -3.95
N ASN A 148 6.55 5.31 -4.33
CA ASN A 148 7.59 5.81 -3.42
C ASN A 148 7.78 7.31 -3.61
N TRP A 149 7.83 8.06 -2.50
CA TRP A 149 8.14 9.49 -2.53
C TRP A 149 9.64 9.73 -2.68
N ALA A 150 10.12 9.70 -3.92
CA ALA A 150 11.51 9.98 -4.28
C ALA A 150 11.96 11.36 -3.74
N GLY A 151 13.17 11.41 -3.18
CA GLY A 151 13.70 12.58 -2.48
C GLY A 151 13.06 12.87 -1.11
N ARG A 152 12.19 11.99 -0.59
CA ARG A 152 11.61 12.11 0.76
C ARG A 152 11.92 10.90 1.63
N ASP A 153 11.38 9.73 1.31
CA ASP A 153 11.48 8.55 2.16
C ASP A 153 11.81 7.27 1.36
N SER A 154 12.21 6.22 2.09
CA SER A 154 12.57 4.92 1.51
C SER A 154 11.44 3.89 1.53
N THR A 155 10.19 4.32 1.67
CA THR A 155 9.05 3.42 1.86
C THR A 155 8.34 3.17 0.52
N LEU A 156 7.96 1.92 0.27
CA LEU A 156 6.95 1.58 -0.73
C LEU A 156 5.57 1.67 -0.06
N TYR A 157 4.68 2.45 -0.65
CA TYR A 157 3.30 2.59 -0.22
C TYR A 157 2.34 2.00 -1.25
N LEU A 158 1.17 1.56 -0.81
CA LEU A 158 -0.04 1.47 -1.63
C LEU A 158 -0.87 2.73 -1.35
N GLY A 159 -1.01 3.61 -2.34
CA GLY A 159 -1.90 4.77 -2.28
C GLY A 159 -3.22 4.52 -3.00
N THR A 160 -4.29 5.14 -2.49
CA THR A 160 -5.54 5.29 -3.25
C THR A 160 -5.71 6.71 -3.74
N ASN A 161 -6.36 6.94 -4.88
CA ASN A 161 -6.71 8.28 -5.34
C ASN A 161 -8.10 8.33 -5.96
N ARG A 162 -8.68 9.53 -6.00
CA ARG A 162 -9.92 9.84 -6.70
C ARG A 162 -9.67 10.84 -7.82
N ALA A 163 -10.27 10.59 -8.97
CA ALA A 163 -10.26 11.58 -10.05
C ALA A 163 -11.20 12.75 -9.70
N LEU A 164 -10.75 13.97 -9.97
CA LEU A 164 -11.54 15.20 -9.84
C LEU A 164 -12.02 15.75 -11.20
N GLY A 165 -11.63 15.12 -12.31
CA GLY A 165 -11.76 15.66 -13.67
C GLY A 165 -10.44 16.28 -14.16
N ASN A 166 -10.33 16.54 -15.46
CA ASN A 166 -9.20 17.26 -16.08
C ASN A 166 -7.80 16.75 -15.68
N HIS A 167 -7.63 15.43 -15.55
CA HIS A 167 -6.37 14.80 -15.10
C HIS A 167 -5.94 15.16 -13.66
N GLU A 168 -6.82 15.74 -12.85
CA GLU A 168 -6.57 16.03 -11.45
C GLU A 168 -6.89 14.84 -10.53
N CYS A 169 -6.04 14.66 -9.53
CA CYS A 169 -6.12 13.60 -8.53
C CYS A 169 -6.28 14.18 -7.13
N SER A 170 -7.25 13.68 -6.37
CA SER A 170 -7.29 13.83 -4.93
C SER A 170 -6.69 12.58 -4.27
N PRO A 171 -5.57 12.71 -3.53
CA PRO A 171 -4.97 11.57 -2.85
C PRO A 171 -5.87 11.10 -1.70
N GLY A 172 -6.02 9.79 -1.58
CA GLY A 172 -6.65 9.11 -0.46
C GLY A 172 -5.60 8.53 0.50
N PRO A 173 -6.02 7.60 1.37
CA PRO A 173 -5.12 6.91 2.30
C PRO A 173 -3.93 6.24 1.59
N GLN A 174 -2.78 6.27 2.28
CA GLN A 174 -1.56 5.57 1.88
C GLN A 174 -1.19 4.53 2.93
N PHE A 175 -0.90 3.31 2.49
CA PHE A 175 -0.58 2.17 3.34
C PHE A 175 0.86 1.75 3.10
N ARG A 176 1.65 1.66 4.16
CA ARG A 176 3.02 1.16 4.07
C ARG A 176 3.02 -0.31 3.65
N VAL A 177 3.80 -0.65 2.64
CA VAL A 177 3.98 -2.01 2.11
C VAL A 177 5.31 -2.59 2.60
N ALA A 178 6.42 -1.87 2.39
CA ALA A 178 7.77 -2.29 2.79
C ALA A 178 8.75 -1.11 2.77
N ASP A 179 9.95 -1.27 3.36
CA ASP A 179 11.08 -0.39 3.02
C ASP A 179 11.77 -0.90 1.76
N PHE A 180 12.16 0.02 0.86
CA PHE A 180 12.91 -0.31 -0.35
C PHE A 180 14.24 -0.98 -0.08
N LYS A 181 14.89 -0.68 1.05
CA LYS A 181 16.16 -1.33 1.43
C LYS A 181 16.00 -2.86 1.51
N ASP A 182 14.79 -3.33 1.81
CA ASP A 182 14.47 -4.75 1.93
C ASP A 182 14.00 -5.35 0.59
N LEU A 183 13.72 -4.51 -0.42
CA LEU A 183 13.24 -4.92 -1.75
C LEU A 183 14.35 -4.98 -2.81
N VAL A 184 15.41 -4.18 -2.66
CA VAL A 184 16.46 -4.09 -3.67
C VAL A 184 17.41 -5.29 -3.65
N GLY A 185 17.99 -5.60 -4.81
CA GLY A 185 18.97 -6.65 -5.01
C GLY A 185 18.40 -8.07 -5.07
N LYS A 186 17.07 -8.24 -4.97
CA LYS A 186 16.40 -9.54 -4.97
C LYS A 186 15.04 -9.48 -5.68
N TRP A 187 14.53 -10.65 -6.06
CA TRP A 187 13.15 -10.79 -6.53
C TRP A 187 12.19 -10.77 -5.35
N ASN A 188 11.10 -10.01 -5.49
CA ASN A 188 10.01 -9.96 -4.53
C ASN A 188 8.71 -10.32 -5.23
N ARG A 189 7.89 -11.18 -4.62
CA ARG A 189 6.63 -11.66 -5.19
C ARG A 189 5.44 -10.96 -4.53
N PHE A 190 4.68 -10.25 -5.33
CA PHE A 190 3.44 -9.60 -4.93
C PHE A 190 2.24 -10.46 -5.32
N GLU A 191 1.28 -10.57 -4.40
CA GLU A 191 -0.04 -11.13 -4.63
C GLU A 191 -1.06 -10.12 -4.09
N VAL A 192 -1.93 -9.60 -4.96
CA VAL A 192 -2.83 -8.51 -4.63
C VAL A 192 -4.26 -8.88 -5.01
N PHE A 193 -5.16 -8.91 -4.04
CA PHE A 193 -6.59 -8.95 -4.33
C PHE A 193 -7.14 -7.53 -4.37
N VAL A 194 -7.94 -7.23 -5.39
CA VAL A 194 -8.71 -5.98 -5.46
C VAL A 194 -10.16 -6.30 -5.75
N LYS A 195 -11.05 -5.71 -4.95
CA LYS A 195 -12.48 -5.56 -5.23
C LYS A 195 -12.75 -4.09 -5.54
N TRP A 196 -13.19 -3.81 -6.76
CA TRP A 196 -13.42 -2.46 -7.25
C TRP A 196 -14.81 -1.95 -6.83
N ALA A 197 -14.84 -0.83 -6.11
CA ALA A 197 -16.06 -0.10 -5.78
C ALA A 197 -15.79 1.38 -5.54
N GLY A 198 -16.74 2.24 -5.91
CA GLY A 198 -16.70 3.68 -5.62
C GLY A 198 -17.01 4.06 -4.16
N ASN A 199 -17.35 3.08 -3.32
CA ASN A 199 -17.81 3.27 -1.94
C ASN A 199 -17.10 2.32 -0.96
N GLU A 200 -17.56 2.27 0.28
CA GLU A 200 -16.94 1.49 1.37
C GLU A 200 -16.91 -0.03 1.15
N SER A 201 -17.60 -0.55 0.13
CA SER A 201 -17.61 -1.98 -0.19
C SER A 201 -16.38 -2.47 -0.98
N GLY A 202 -15.49 -1.56 -1.39
CA GLY A 202 -14.24 -1.88 -2.06
C GLY A 202 -13.22 -2.47 -1.08
N GLU A 203 -12.28 -3.24 -1.61
CA GLU A 203 -11.31 -3.96 -0.78
C GLU A 203 -9.99 -4.15 -1.53
N VAL A 204 -8.86 -4.02 -0.82
CA VAL A 204 -7.54 -4.40 -1.31
C VAL A 204 -6.84 -5.26 -0.28
N LYS A 205 -6.23 -6.37 -0.69
CA LYS A 205 -5.34 -7.17 0.15
C LYS A 205 -4.01 -7.32 -0.56
N VAL A 206 -2.91 -7.07 0.13
CA VAL A 206 -1.55 -7.19 -0.43
C VAL A 206 -0.76 -8.20 0.37
N TYR A 207 -0.15 -9.14 -0.34
CA TYR A 207 0.86 -10.04 0.19
C TYR A 207 2.18 -9.77 -0.53
N LEU A 208 3.27 -9.73 0.24
CA LEU A 208 4.63 -9.57 -0.23
C LEU A 208 5.46 -10.75 0.28
N ASP A 209 6.06 -11.51 -0.62
CA ASP A 209 6.86 -12.70 -0.32
C ASP A 209 6.11 -13.70 0.59
N GLY A 210 4.79 -13.84 0.34
CA GLY A 210 3.88 -14.70 1.09
C GLY A 210 3.39 -14.11 2.41
N THR A 211 3.92 -12.97 2.83
CA THR A 211 3.52 -12.26 4.05
C THR A 211 2.38 -11.30 3.76
N PHE A 212 1.30 -11.34 4.53
CA PHE A 212 0.22 -10.35 4.43
C PHE A 212 0.67 -9.00 4.98
N VAL A 213 0.65 -7.94 4.16
CA VAL A 213 1.24 -6.63 4.52
C VAL A 213 0.25 -5.47 4.50
N VAL A 214 -0.81 -5.53 3.70
CA VAL A 214 -1.85 -4.49 3.66
C VAL A 214 -3.23 -5.11 3.52
N HIS A 215 -4.18 -4.56 4.26
CA HIS A 215 -5.61 -4.68 3.99
C HIS A 215 -6.20 -3.27 3.91
N TYR A 216 -7.05 -3.03 2.95
CA TYR A 216 -7.82 -1.80 2.87
C TYR A 216 -9.27 -2.16 2.59
N LYS A 217 -10.19 -1.55 3.33
CA LYS A 217 -11.62 -1.50 3.02
C LYS A 217 -12.02 -0.06 2.79
N GLY A 218 -12.67 0.20 1.68
CA GLY A 218 -13.01 1.55 1.27
C GLY A 218 -13.10 1.69 -0.25
N PRO A 219 -13.33 2.93 -0.73
CA PRO A 219 -13.38 3.23 -2.16
C PRO A 219 -12.06 2.90 -2.85
N THR A 220 -12.11 1.94 -3.77
CA THR A 220 -10.98 1.50 -4.61
C THR A 220 -11.08 2.04 -6.03
N LEU A 221 -12.12 2.80 -6.34
CA LEU A 221 -12.40 3.35 -7.65
C LEU A 221 -13.12 4.71 -7.51
N THR A 222 -13.15 5.51 -8.57
CA THR A 222 -13.95 6.75 -8.66
C THR A 222 -15.22 6.45 -9.43
N GLU A 223 -16.36 6.70 -8.80
CA GLU A 223 -17.68 6.44 -9.38
C GLU A 223 -17.81 7.04 -10.78
N GLY A 224 -18.29 6.24 -11.73
CA GLY A 224 -18.45 6.61 -13.13
C GLY A 224 -17.23 6.35 -14.02
N LEU A 225 -16.08 5.95 -13.45
CA LEU A 225 -14.85 5.64 -14.19
C LEU A 225 -14.51 4.14 -14.19
N GLU A 226 -15.45 3.27 -13.81
CA GLU A 226 -15.30 1.81 -13.76
C GLU A 226 -14.84 1.25 -15.11
N ASN A 227 -15.45 1.78 -16.18
CA ASN A 227 -15.36 1.27 -17.54
C ASN A 227 -14.11 1.73 -18.30
N VAL A 228 -13.16 2.37 -17.63
CA VAL A 228 -11.90 2.84 -18.23
C VAL A 228 -10.68 2.50 -17.38
N ASN A 229 -10.84 1.63 -16.38
CA ASN A 229 -9.77 1.23 -15.47
C ASN A 229 -8.85 0.16 -16.10
N TYR A 230 -7.55 0.43 -16.18
CA TYR A 230 -6.55 -0.50 -16.73
C TYR A 230 -5.30 -0.62 -15.87
N PHE A 231 -4.73 -1.83 -15.82
CA PHE A 231 -3.49 -2.13 -15.10
C PHE A 231 -2.27 -1.58 -15.84
N VAL A 232 -1.29 -1.06 -15.09
CA VAL A 232 0.00 -0.57 -15.60
C VAL A 232 1.12 -1.02 -14.67
N PHE A 233 2.25 -1.41 -15.24
CA PHE A 233 3.46 -1.75 -14.49
C PHE A 233 4.72 -1.28 -15.22
N GLY A 234 5.77 -0.97 -14.46
CA GLY A 234 7.05 -0.50 -14.97
C GLY A 234 7.69 0.53 -14.04
N VAL A 235 8.32 1.56 -14.61
CA VAL A 235 8.89 2.67 -13.85
C VAL A 235 8.36 3.98 -14.42
N TYR A 236 7.43 4.61 -13.70
CA TYR A 236 7.05 5.99 -13.95
C TYR A 236 7.59 6.84 -12.80
N LEU A 237 8.40 7.86 -13.10
CA LEU A 237 8.86 8.85 -12.14
C LEU A 237 8.21 10.18 -12.51
N CYS A 238 7.22 10.60 -11.73
CA CYS A 238 6.53 11.86 -11.95
C CYS A 238 7.14 13.01 -11.18
N CYS A 239 6.88 14.22 -11.69
CA CYS A 239 6.69 15.38 -10.84
C CYS A 239 7.97 15.74 -10.07
N THR A 240 9.10 15.56 -10.75
CA THR A 240 10.40 15.87 -10.21
C THR A 240 10.61 17.39 -10.21
N LYS A 241 11.67 17.89 -9.56
CA LYS A 241 12.00 19.32 -9.61
C LYS A 241 12.44 19.77 -10.99
N ASP A 242 13.22 18.92 -11.67
CA ASP A 242 13.70 19.09 -13.04
C ASP A 242 14.07 17.71 -13.55
N VAL A 243 13.46 17.29 -14.67
CA VAL A 243 13.71 15.96 -15.23
C VAL A 243 15.18 15.77 -15.61
N LYS A 244 15.93 16.84 -15.93
CA LYS A 244 17.38 16.78 -16.20
C LYS A 244 18.21 16.30 -15.01
N LEU A 245 17.68 16.44 -13.81
CA LEU A 245 18.32 16.02 -12.57
C LEU A 245 17.93 14.59 -12.17
N THR A 246 17.11 13.90 -12.96
CA THR A 246 16.74 12.51 -12.70
C THR A 246 17.94 11.59 -12.91
N LYS A 247 18.19 10.75 -11.92
CA LYS A 247 19.16 9.66 -12.05
C LYS A 247 18.50 8.50 -12.77
N ALA A 248 19.26 7.87 -13.66
CA ALA A 248 18.80 6.68 -14.34
C ALA A 248 18.50 5.56 -13.34
N THR A 249 17.43 4.81 -13.60
CA THR A 249 17.10 3.62 -12.82
C THR A 249 16.39 2.60 -13.71
N SER A 250 16.34 1.37 -13.25
CA SER A 250 15.69 0.28 -13.98
C SER A 250 14.99 -0.68 -13.03
N ALA A 251 14.04 -1.44 -13.53
CA ALA A 251 13.39 -2.52 -12.80
C ALA A 251 13.06 -3.66 -13.75
N LEU A 252 13.03 -4.88 -13.22
CA LEU A 252 12.62 -6.07 -13.95
C LEU A 252 11.32 -6.60 -13.36
N TYR A 253 10.41 -7.06 -14.22
CA TYR A 253 9.15 -7.66 -13.81
C TYR A 253 8.95 -8.98 -14.51
N THR A 254 8.36 -9.94 -13.83
CA THR A 254 7.87 -11.16 -14.47
C THR A 254 6.70 -11.77 -13.70
N ALA A 255 6.18 -12.90 -14.20
CA ALA A 255 5.00 -13.58 -13.68
C ALA A 255 3.82 -12.63 -13.44
N VAL A 256 3.67 -11.65 -14.35
CA VAL A 256 2.59 -10.66 -14.32
C VAL A 256 1.32 -11.33 -14.78
N LYS A 257 0.40 -11.61 -13.84
CA LYS A 257 -0.76 -12.47 -14.09
C LYS A 257 -2.00 -11.99 -13.32
N ARG A 258 -3.18 -12.11 -13.94
CA ARG A 258 -4.48 -11.87 -13.31
C ARG A 258 -5.27 -13.18 -13.22
N ALA A 259 -5.98 -13.39 -12.12
CA ALA A 259 -6.83 -14.56 -11.94
C ALA A 259 -8.04 -14.28 -11.03
N GLY A 260 -9.07 -15.11 -11.12
CA GLY A 260 -10.25 -15.02 -10.25
C GLY A 260 -10.01 -15.42 -8.78
N ASN A 261 -8.95 -16.18 -8.51
CA ASN A 261 -8.53 -16.60 -7.16
C ASN A 261 -6.99 -16.57 -7.03
N ARG A 262 -6.49 -16.63 -5.80
CA ARG A 262 -5.05 -16.54 -5.48
C ARG A 262 -4.22 -17.64 -6.13
N ASP A 263 -4.74 -18.87 -6.14
CA ASP A 263 -4.07 -20.06 -6.71
C ASP A 263 -3.98 -20.01 -8.24
N GLY A 264 -4.83 -19.19 -8.85
CA GLY A 264 -4.75 -18.89 -10.27
C GLY A 264 -3.51 -18.09 -10.64
N LEU A 265 -2.71 -17.57 -9.69
CA LEU A 265 -1.49 -16.80 -9.97
C LEU A 265 -0.26 -17.66 -10.30
N PHE A 266 -0.34 -19.00 -10.16
CA PHE A 266 0.76 -19.91 -10.51
C PHE A 266 1.05 -19.86 -12.02
N VAL A 267 2.29 -19.54 -12.37
CA VAL A 267 2.83 -19.70 -13.73
C VAL A 267 3.37 -21.11 -13.93
N GLU A 268 3.70 -21.49 -15.17
CA GLU A 268 4.14 -22.84 -15.52
C GLU A 268 5.34 -23.32 -14.68
N GLU A 269 6.32 -22.46 -14.42
CA GLU A 269 7.47 -22.79 -13.60
C GLU A 269 7.09 -22.99 -12.12
N ASP A 270 6.10 -22.25 -11.60
CA ASP A 270 5.55 -22.47 -10.26
C ASP A 270 4.81 -23.82 -10.19
N ARG A 271 4.07 -24.19 -11.25
CA ARG A 271 3.37 -25.50 -11.36
C ARG A 271 4.36 -26.67 -11.41
N ALA A 272 5.49 -26.49 -12.10
CA ALA A 272 6.55 -27.48 -12.13
C ALA A 272 7.15 -27.71 -10.74
N ARG A 273 7.42 -26.63 -9.98
CA ARG A 273 7.83 -26.73 -8.57
C ARG A 273 6.76 -27.41 -7.71
N LEU A 274 5.48 -27.14 -7.98
CA LEU A 274 4.38 -27.69 -7.20
C LEU A 274 4.26 -29.20 -7.41
N LYS A 275 4.45 -29.64 -8.65
CA LYS A 275 4.55 -31.06 -8.99
C LYS A 275 5.70 -31.74 -8.25
N GLN A 276 6.87 -31.09 -8.15
CA GLN A 276 7.99 -31.63 -7.37
C GLN A 276 7.66 -31.72 -5.88
N LEU A 277 7.00 -30.70 -5.32
CA LEU A 277 6.56 -30.73 -3.92
C LEU A 277 5.54 -31.85 -3.69
N GLN A 278 4.59 -32.04 -4.59
CA GLN A 278 3.61 -33.13 -4.52
C GLN A 278 4.30 -34.50 -4.55
N GLN A 279 5.30 -34.69 -5.41
CA GLN A 279 6.12 -35.91 -5.45
C GLN A 279 6.86 -36.14 -4.14
N ALA A 280 7.47 -35.09 -3.57
CA ALA A 280 8.18 -35.18 -2.30
C ALA A 280 7.25 -35.55 -1.13
N LEU A 281 6.06 -34.95 -1.07
CA LEU A 281 5.05 -35.26 -0.05
C LEU A 281 4.55 -36.71 -0.16
N ASN A 282 4.21 -37.16 -1.36
CA ASN A 282 3.79 -38.55 -1.59
C ASN A 282 4.89 -39.56 -1.23
N ALA A 283 6.16 -39.25 -1.52
CA ALA A 283 7.29 -40.10 -1.14
C ALA A 283 7.46 -40.22 0.39
N LEU A 284 6.91 -39.29 1.17
CA LEU A 284 6.88 -39.31 2.63
C LEU A 284 5.62 -39.98 3.20
N GLY A 285 4.74 -40.50 2.34
CA GLY A 285 3.46 -41.09 2.72
C GLY A 285 2.36 -40.07 3.00
N CYS A 286 2.55 -38.80 2.64
CA CYS A 286 1.56 -37.75 2.77
C CYS A 286 0.73 -37.67 1.49
N ASP A 287 -0.52 -38.13 1.55
CA ASP A 287 -1.39 -38.24 0.38
C ASP A 287 -1.84 -36.86 -0.12
N VAL A 288 -1.27 -36.45 -1.25
CA VAL A 288 -1.64 -35.22 -1.96
C VAL A 288 -2.36 -35.49 -3.28
N GLY A 289 -2.69 -36.75 -3.58
CA GLY A 289 -3.19 -37.18 -4.87
C GLY A 289 -2.11 -37.23 -5.97
N GLU A 290 -2.54 -37.15 -7.23
CA GLU A 290 -1.65 -37.19 -8.40
C GLU A 290 -0.76 -35.93 -8.46
N PRO A 291 0.57 -36.07 -8.65
CA PRO A 291 1.45 -34.93 -8.86
C PRO A 291 1.23 -34.24 -10.22
N ASP A 292 0.23 -33.36 -10.29
CA ASP A 292 -0.23 -32.68 -11.49
C ASP A 292 0.17 -31.20 -11.58
N GLY A 293 0.83 -30.66 -10.55
CA GLY A 293 1.23 -29.26 -10.49
C GLY A 293 0.06 -28.29 -10.27
N LYS A 294 -1.10 -28.77 -9.80
CA LYS A 294 -2.25 -27.94 -9.41
C LYS A 294 -2.38 -27.89 -7.89
N LEU A 295 -2.64 -26.69 -7.37
CA LEU A 295 -2.79 -26.51 -5.93
C LEU A 295 -4.22 -26.89 -5.50
N GLY A 296 -4.39 -28.13 -5.05
CA GLY A 296 -5.61 -28.60 -4.41
C GLY A 296 -5.59 -28.40 -2.88
N ALA A 297 -6.76 -28.54 -2.25
CA ALA A 297 -6.87 -28.50 -0.79
C ALA A 297 -5.99 -29.56 -0.11
N LEU A 298 -5.98 -30.80 -0.62
CA LEU A 298 -5.13 -31.88 -0.11
C LEU A 298 -3.63 -31.53 -0.17
N THR A 299 -3.16 -31.00 -1.32
CA THR A 299 -1.76 -30.58 -1.46
C THR A 299 -1.40 -29.47 -0.45
N ARG A 300 -2.27 -28.47 -0.28
CA ARG A 300 -2.05 -27.39 0.69
C ARG A 300 -2.02 -27.93 2.12
N ASP A 301 -2.99 -28.75 2.49
CA ASP A 301 -3.13 -29.29 3.84
C ASP A 301 -1.92 -30.15 4.20
N GLN A 302 -1.48 -31.04 3.31
CA GLN A 302 -0.29 -31.85 3.53
C GLN A 302 0.98 -31.02 3.55
N ALA A 303 1.13 -30.01 2.69
CA ALA A 303 2.29 -29.12 2.74
C ALA A 303 2.41 -28.44 4.12
N LEU A 304 1.29 -28.05 4.73
CA LEU A 304 1.25 -27.40 6.04
C LEU A 304 1.38 -28.35 7.24
N SER A 305 1.08 -29.64 7.07
CA SER A 305 0.87 -30.56 8.21
C SER A 305 1.60 -31.89 8.14
N CYS A 306 2.14 -32.29 6.99
CA CYS A 306 2.79 -33.59 6.80
C CYS A 306 3.93 -33.81 7.81
N LYS A 307 4.72 -32.77 8.09
CA LYS A 307 5.82 -32.80 9.06
C LYS A 307 5.81 -31.59 9.98
N ASP A 308 6.25 -31.78 11.23
CA ASP A 308 6.45 -30.68 12.17
C ASP A 308 7.86 -30.09 12.03
N PHE A 309 7.92 -28.84 11.58
CA PHE A 309 9.16 -28.08 11.44
C PHE A 309 9.50 -27.23 12.68
N GLY A 310 8.73 -27.35 13.77
CA GLY A 310 8.99 -26.64 15.02
C GLY A 310 8.87 -25.11 14.89
N LYS A 311 9.72 -24.39 15.63
CA LYS A 311 9.69 -22.92 15.78
C LYS A 311 10.27 -22.17 14.57
N ASP A 312 11.21 -22.74 13.83
CA ASP A 312 11.80 -22.13 12.62
C ASP A 312 10.91 -22.35 11.37
N GLY A 313 9.61 -22.57 11.60
CA GLY A 313 8.71 -23.32 10.74
C GLY A 313 8.49 -22.82 9.31
N LEU A 314 7.76 -23.64 8.55
CA LEU A 314 7.30 -23.31 7.20
C LEU A 314 6.47 -22.02 7.16
N PRO A 315 6.39 -21.37 5.98
CA PRO A 315 5.44 -20.29 5.76
C PRO A 315 4.01 -20.71 6.10
N VAL A 316 3.17 -19.73 6.41
CA VAL A 316 1.81 -19.96 6.92
C VAL A 316 0.81 -20.45 5.86
N ASP A 317 1.13 -20.31 4.58
CA ASP A 317 0.31 -20.76 3.45
C ASP A 317 1.21 -21.14 2.27
N LEU A 318 0.77 -22.11 1.46
CA LEU A 318 1.41 -22.51 0.21
C LEU A 318 0.86 -21.68 -0.94
N THR A 319 1.69 -20.80 -1.51
CA THR A 319 1.33 -19.83 -2.54
C THR A 319 2.46 -19.72 -3.57
N VAL A 320 2.26 -18.91 -4.61
CA VAL A 320 3.31 -18.60 -5.59
C VAL A 320 4.56 -17.96 -4.97
N ALA A 321 4.44 -17.35 -3.80
CA ALA A 321 5.54 -16.69 -3.12
C ALA A 321 6.28 -17.61 -2.13
N THR A 322 5.64 -18.70 -1.68
CA THR A 322 6.18 -19.56 -0.62
C THR A 322 6.56 -20.95 -1.10
N ILE A 323 6.16 -21.34 -2.32
CA ILE A 323 6.36 -22.68 -2.87
C ILE A 323 7.82 -23.16 -2.81
N ASP A 324 8.79 -22.32 -3.15
CA ASP A 324 10.21 -22.69 -3.11
C ASP A 324 10.67 -23.03 -1.68
N ARG A 325 10.11 -22.35 -0.67
CA ARG A 325 10.43 -22.63 0.74
C ARG A 325 9.84 -23.98 1.18
N PHE A 326 8.61 -24.29 0.75
CA PHE A 326 8.01 -25.60 1.01
C PHE A 326 8.79 -26.71 0.32
N LEU A 327 9.08 -26.54 -0.97
CA LEU A 327 9.85 -27.52 -1.74
C LEU A 327 11.22 -27.76 -1.09
N ALA A 328 11.97 -26.70 -0.80
CA ALA A 328 13.27 -26.80 -0.15
C ALA A 328 13.21 -27.53 1.20
N ALA A 329 12.14 -27.37 1.96
CA ALA A 329 11.95 -28.02 3.26
C ALA A 329 11.64 -29.52 3.13
N TYR A 330 10.81 -29.91 2.15
CA TYR A 330 10.35 -31.28 1.95
C TYR A 330 11.30 -32.16 1.14
N VAL A 331 12.28 -31.59 0.44
CA VAL A 331 13.33 -32.36 -0.28
C VAL A 331 14.59 -32.61 0.55
N ARG A 332 14.65 -32.12 1.81
CA ARG A 332 15.80 -32.37 2.68
C ARG A 332 15.92 -33.84 3.03
N LYS A 333 17.14 -34.35 3.15
CA LYS A 333 17.39 -35.77 3.44
C LYS A 333 16.88 -36.23 4.81
N ASP A 334 16.81 -35.34 5.78
CA ASP A 334 16.38 -35.60 7.16
C ASP A 334 14.86 -35.45 7.36
N ILE A 335 14.11 -35.05 6.32
CA ILE A 335 12.68 -34.76 6.47
C ILE A 335 11.86 -35.96 6.98
N ALA A 336 12.26 -37.18 6.60
CA ALA A 336 11.59 -38.40 7.02
C ALA A 336 11.68 -38.62 8.53
N THR A 337 12.73 -38.12 9.19
CA THR A 337 12.95 -38.27 10.64
C THR A 337 12.17 -37.26 11.47
N LEU A 338 11.61 -36.21 10.84
CA LEU A 338 10.74 -35.27 11.57
C LEU A 338 9.43 -35.95 11.97
N PRO A 339 8.89 -35.61 13.17
CA PRO A 339 7.60 -36.11 13.60
C PRO A 339 6.48 -35.61 12.68
N ALA A 340 5.37 -36.33 12.67
CA ALA A 340 4.17 -35.90 11.97
C ALA A 340 3.71 -34.54 12.50
N GLY A 341 3.37 -33.64 11.58
CA GLY A 341 2.83 -32.34 11.93
C GLY A 341 1.35 -32.42 12.28
N LYS A 342 0.81 -31.25 12.61
CA LYS A 342 -0.62 -31.00 12.66
C LYS A 342 -0.89 -29.83 11.74
N LEU A 343 -2.10 -29.78 11.15
CA LEU A 343 -2.57 -28.57 10.50
C LEU A 343 -2.47 -27.44 11.52
N LYS A 344 -1.48 -26.57 11.31
CA LYS A 344 -1.54 -25.23 11.86
C LYS A 344 -2.79 -24.64 11.20
N GLY A 345 -3.73 -24.13 12.00
CA GLY A 345 -4.88 -23.43 11.46
C GLY A 345 -4.42 -22.35 10.46
N PRO A 346 -5.33 -21.73 9.69
CA PRO A 346 -4.95 -20.60 8.85
C PRO A 346 -4.08 -19.67 9.70
N ALA A 347 -3.06 -19.08 9.07
CA ALA A 347 -2.28 -18.01 9.70
C ALA A 347 -3.24 -17.16 10.55
N PRO A 348 -2.91 -16.79 11.81
CA PRO A 348 -3.61 -15.64 12.35
C PRO A 348 -3.50 -14.59 11.26
N ASP A 349 -4.64 -14.13 10.73
CA ASP A 349 -4.64 -12.99 9.84
C ASP A 349 -3.71 -12.00 10.52
N ILE A 350 -2.56 -11.68 9.92
CA ILE A 350 -1.76 -10.56 10.40
C ILE A 350 -2.78 -9.45 10.46
N ALA A 351 -3.04 -8.98 11.69
CA ALA A 351 -4.30 -8.33 12.07
C ALA A 351 -4.88 -7.62 10.88
N LEU A 352 -5.99 -8.14 10.34
CA LEU A 352 -6.68 -7.51 9.23
C LEU A 352 -6.63 -6.00 9.48
N VAL A 353 -6.12 -5.21 8.55
CA VAL A 353 -6.64 -3.83 8.40
C VAL A 353 -8.03 -3.96 7.74
N SER A 354 -8.86 -4.80 8.35
CA SER A 354 -10.29 -4.67 8.36
C SER A 354 -10.60 -4.14 9.74
N TYR A 355 -11.20 -2.96 9.74
CA TYR A 355 -12.17 -2.60 10.76
C TYR A 355 -12.93 -3.85 11.23
N PRO A 356 -12.96 -4.14 12.54
CA PRO A 356 -13.91 -5.11 13.04
C PRO A 356 -15.29 -4.62 12.61
N ALA A 357 -16.03 -5.47 11.91
CA ALA A 357 -17.47 -5.41 12.05
C ALA A 357 -17.74 -5.56 13.55
N GLN A 358 -18.33 -4.54 14.17
CA GLN A 358 -18.84 -4.51 15.55
C GLN A 358 -18.62 -5.82 16.32
N THR A 359 -17.46 -5.99 16.95
CA THR A 359 -17.28 -6.99 18.00
C THR A 359 -16.75 -6.28 19.24
N ALA A 360 -17.49 -6.52 20.33
CA ALA A 360 -17.30 -6.18 21.74
C ALA A 360 -15.99 -5.49 22.18
N PRO A 361 -16.07 -4.53 23.13
CA PRO A 361 -14.97 -3.64 23.49
C PRO A 361 -13.72 -4.40 23.98
N ALA A 362 -12.56 -3.92 23.55
CA ALA A 362 -11.27 -4.28 24.15
C ALA A 362 -11.37 -4.13 25.67
N ALA A 363 -10.99 -5.18 26.40
CA ALA A 363 -11.02 -5.19 27.86
C ALA A 363 -10.29 -3.95 28.40
N GLY A 364 -11.01 -3.11 29.16
CA GLY A 364 -10.46 -1.93 29.83
C GLY A 364 -10.77 -0.56 29.21
N LEU A 365 -11.53 -0.45 28.12
CA LEU A 365 -12.04 0.85 27.65
C LEU A 365 -13.14 1.38 28.57
N VAL A 366 -13.17 2.70 28.78
CA VAL A 366 -14.31 3.33 29.47
C VAL A 366 -15.55 3.35 28.56
N ALA A 367 -16.72 3.41 29.17
CA ALA A 367 -17.97 3.52 28.42
C ALA A 367 -18.03 4.87 27.69
N ALA A 368 -18.11 4.84 26.36
CA ALA A 368 -18.36 6.04 25.58
C ALA A 368 -19.85 6.41 25.59
N GLU A 369 -20.15 7.69 25.77
CA GLU A 369 -21.51 8.24 25.71
C GLU A 369 -21.98 8.39 24.26
N LEU A 370 -21.05 8.72 23.36
CA LEU A 370 -21.29 8.94 21.94
C LEU A 370 -20.52 7.95 21.07
N VAL A 371 -21.08 7.65 19.89
CA VAL A 371 -20.35 6.93 18.84
C VAL A 371 -19.65 7.95 17.97
N VAL A 372 -18.32 7.95 18.05
CA VAL A 372 -17.44 8.87 17.34
C VAL A 372 -16.49 8.06 16.46
N HIS A 373 -16.31 8.52 15.22
CA HIS A 373 -15.29 7.99 14.30
C HIS A 373 -14.33 9.12 14.01
N ALA A 374 -13.04 8.96 14.32
CA ALA A 374 -12.05 9.99 14.10
C ALA A 374 -10.74 9.41 13.58
N THR A 375 -9.99 10.20 12.83
CA THR A 375 -8.73 9.78 12.22
C THR A 375 -7.73 10.92 12.23
N GLU A 376 -6.45 10.60 12.18
CA GLU A 376 -5.42 11.58 11.85
C GLU A 376 -5.58 11.99 10.38
N SER A 377 -5.95 13.25 10.14
CA SER A 377 -6.11 13.81 8.79
C SER A 377 -4.78 14.33 8.24
N GLN A 378 -3.90 14.80 9.12
CA GLN A 378 -2.59 15.32 8.77
C GLN A 378 -1.62 15.12 9.94
N THR A 379 -0.36 14.86 9.63
CA THR A 379 0.72 14.80 10.61
C THR A 379 1.92 15.60 10.10
N HIS A 380 2.55 16.36 10.98
CA HIS A 380 3.80 17.04 10.67
C HIS A 380 5.02 16.35 11.29
N ARG A 381 4.81 15.47 12.27
CA ARG A 381 5.82 14.76 13.07
C ARG A 381 5.36 13.33 13.34
N SER A 382 6.22 12.34 13.13
CA SER A 382 5.83 10.91 13.19
C SER A 382 6.83 10.07 13.99
N GLY A 383 6.44 8.85 14.35
CA GLY A 383 7.26 7.96 15.16
C GLY A 383 7.43 8.44 16.60
N ARG A 384 8.66 8.35 17.14
CA ARG A 384 8.99 8.65 18.54
C ARG A 384 9.64 10.02 18.74
N GLU A 385 9.08 11.07 18.15
CA GLU A 385 9.53 12.44 18.40
C GLU A 385 8.96 12.98 19.74
N VAL A 386 9.64 13.96 20.34
CA VAL A 386 9.11 14.63 21.55
C VAL A 386 7.97 15.57 21.16
N ASP A 387 8.12 16.28 20.04
CA ASP A 387 7.12 17.21 19.56
C ASP A 387 6.03 16.47 18.76
N VAL A 388 4.79 16.57 19.22
CA VAL A 388 3.60 16.03 18.54
C VAL A 388 2.91 17.15 17.82
N ASN A 389 2.58 16.93 16.54
CA ASN A 389 1.77 17.84 15.75
C ASN A 389 0.91 17.03 14.76
N SER A 390 -0.37 16.86 15.10
CA SER A 390 -1.31 16.02 14.37
C SER A 390 -2.68 16.66 14.31
N SER A 391 -3.28 16.69 13.13
CA SER A 391 -4.67 17.09 12.91
C SER A 391 -5.58 15.88 13.02
N ILE A 392 -6.65 16.01 13.80
CA ILE A 392 -7.66 14.99 14.01
C ILE A 392 -8.99 15.50 13.45
N ALA A 393 -9.60 14.71 12.58
CA ALA A 393 -10.93 14.98 12.03
C ALA A 393 -11.84 13.79 12.29
N GLY A 394 -13.13 14.06 12.52
CA GLY A 394 -14.07 13.00 12.84
C GLY A 394 -15.53 13.34 12.62
N LYS A 395 -16.37 12.32 12.76
CA LYS A 395 -17.83 12.39 12.68
C LYS A 395 -18.43 11.83 13.96
N VAL A 396 -19.57 12.37 14.35
CA VAL A 396 -20.33 11.93 15.51
C VAL A 396 -21.67 11.37 15.03
N GLU A 397 -21.96 10.12 15.37
CA GLU A 397 -23.24 9.52 14.99
C GLU A 397 -24.36 10.02 15.89
N LYS A 398 -25.51 10.34 15.27
CA LYS A 398 -26.78 10.66 15.96
C LYS A 398 -26.70 11.79 17.00
N TYR A 399 -25.63 12.58 17.02
CA TYR A 399 -25.50 13.76 17.86
C TYR A 399 -26.01 15.01 17.12
N LYS A 400 -27.11 15.59 17.61
CA LYS A 400 -27.82 16.68 16.91
C LYS A 400 -27.04 17.99 16.90
N GLU A 401 -26.20 18.22 17.90
CA GLU A 401 -25.51 19.51 18.07
C GLU A 401 -24.33 19.66 17.12
N LEU A 402 -23.67 18.54 16.78
CA LEU A 402 -22.47 18.47 15.95
C LEU A 402 -22.41 17.17 15.14
N LYS A 403 -22.22 17.26 13.82
CA LYS A 403 -22.10 16.10 12.92
C LYS A 403 -20.67 15.69 12.63
N SER A 404 -19.76 16.66 12.63
CA SER A 404 -18.34 16.48 12.36
C SER A 404 -17.51 17.54 13.08
N PHE A 405 -16.25 17.22 13.31
CA PHE A 405 -15.28 18.11 13.93
C PHE A 405 -13.91 17.92 13.29
N ASP A 406 -13.08 18.92 13.50
CA ASP A 406 -11.69 19.00 13.10
C ASP A 406 -10.96 19.91 14.08
N PHE A 407 -9.78 19.50 14.50
CA PHE A 407 -8.87 20.26 15.34
C PHE A 407 -7.47 19.66 15.24
N ALA A 408 -6.46 20.39 15.66
CA ALA A 408 -5.11 19.88 15.72
C ALA A 408 -4.60 19.85 17.16
N MET A 409 -3.73 18.87 17.41
CA MET A 409 -3.05 18.63 18.67
C MET A 409 -1.58 18.97 18.52
N LEU A 410 -1.12 19.94 19.31
CA LEU A 410 0.29 20.27 19.48
C LEU A 410 0.70 19.94 20.90
N GLY A 411 1.87 19.36 21.09
CA GLY A 411 2.37 19.13 22.43
C GLY A 411 3.77 18.56 22.49
N LYS A 412 4.27 18.45 23.71
CA LYS A 412 5.52 17.76 23.99
C LYS A 412 5.26 16.52 24.82
N PHE A 413 5.59 15.38 24.27
CA PHE A 413 5.30 14.07 24.82
C PHE A 413 6.47 13.52 25.62
N ASN A 414 6.18 13.00 26.81
CA ASN A 414 7.14 12.28 27.64
C ASN A 414 6.88 10.77 27.53
N PHE A 415 7.76 10.05 26.84
CA PHE A 415 7.64 8.60 26.65
C PHE A 415 7.84 7.78 27.92
N SER A 416 8.58 8.27 28.93
CA SER A 416 8.75 7.53 30.19
C SER A 416 7.49 7.62 31.05
N GLU A 417 6.78 8.75 31.01
CA GLU A 417 5.49 8.93 31.71
C GLU A 417 4.28 8.49 30.88
N GLY A 418 4.47 8.26 29.58
CA GLY A 418 3.41 7.92 28.64
C GLY A 418 2.35 9.02 28.50
N THR A 419 2.72 10.29 28.61
CA THR A 419 1.77 11.42 28.55
C THR A 419 2.45 12.74 28.14
N PHE A 420 1.65 13.74 27.82
CA PHE A 420 2.16 15.08 27.52
C PHE A 420 2.61 15.83 28.78
N TYR A 421 3.70 16.59 28.67
CA TYR A 421 4.04 17.62 29.66
C TYR A 421 3.66 19.03 29.17
N GLN A 422 3.36 19.16 27.89
CA GLN A 422 2.70 20.32 27.29
C GLN A 422 1.67 19.81 26.28
N LEU A 423 0.42 20.28 26.37
CA LEU A 423 -0.64 19.94 25.42
C LEU A 423 -1.43 21.20 25.06
N GLN A 424 -1.70 21.36 23.77
CA GLN A 424 -2.48 22.45 23.20
C GLN A 424 -3.35 21.89 22.07
N PHE A 425 -4.57 22.38 21.96
CA PHE A 425 -5.38 22.20 20.76
C PHE A 425 -5.46 23.50 19.98
N PHE A 426 -5.69 23.44 18.68
CA PHE A 426 -6.03 24.62 17.90
C PHE A 426 -7.00 24.31 16.77
N PHE A 427 -7.72 25.33 16.33
CA PHE A 427 -8.52 25.29 15.12
C PHE A 427 -7.70 25.73 13.93
N GLU A 428 -7.87 25.08 12.79
CA GLU A 428 -7.15 25.43 11.56
C GLU A 428 -7.80 26.60 10.81
N ASP A 429 -9.04 27.00 11.14
CA ASP A 429 -9.59 28.23 10.57
C ASP A 429 -9.02 29.46 11.27
N GLN A 430 -8.70 30.45 10.45
CA GLN A 430 -8.21 31.75 10.91
C GLN A 430 -9.24 32.48 11.77
N VAL A 431 -8.77 33.20 12.78
CA VAL A 431 -9.58 34.03 13.67
C VAL A 431 -9.14 35.48 13.64
N ASN A 432 -10.10 36.38 13.86
CA ASN A 432 -9.81 37.81 13.97
C ASN A 432 -9.31 38.16 15.38
N THR A 433 -8.02 38.50 15.49
CA THR A 433 -7.36 38.87 16.75
C THR A 433 -7.80 40.21 17.32
N ARG A 434 -8.42 41.08 16.52
CA ARG A 434 -9.07 42.31 17.01
C ARG A 434 -10.51 42.07 17.46
N GLY A 435 -11.01 40.84 17.32
CA GLY A 435 -12.34 40.41 17.75
C GLY A 435 -12.38 39.84 19.17
N LYS A 436 -13.51 39.24 19.54
CA LYS A 436 -13.75 38.67 20.88
C LYS A 436 -12.75 37.57 21.28
N VAL A 437 -12.16 36.86 20.31
CA VAL A 437 -11.17 35.80 20.59
C VAL A 437 -9.90 36.40 21.18
N GLY A 438 -9.48 37.59 20.72
CA GLY A 438 -8.29 38.29 21.22
C GLY A 438 -8.40 38.77 22.67
N THR A 439 -9.60 38.85 23.23
CA THR A 439 -9.79 39.19 24.66
C THR A 439 -9.59 37.99 25.58
N CYS A 440 -9.52 36.77 25.04
CA CYS A 440 -9.26 35.56 25.81
C CYS A 440 -7.75 35.39 26.02
N SER A 441 -7.34 35.18 27.27
CA SER A 441 -5.93 35.01 27.62
C SER A 441 -5.30 33.82 26.89
N ASN A 442 -4.14 34.07 26.27
CA ASN A 442 -3.35 33.09 25.50
C ASN A 442 -4.17 32.33 24.44
N ALA A 443 -5.19 32.95 23.85
CA ALA A 443 -6.11 32.27 22.94
C ALA A 443 -5.66 32.22 21.48
N ILE A 444 -4.52 32.82 21.12
CA ILE A 444 -4.07 32.96 19.73
C ILE A 444 -2.74 32.24 19.53
N ILE A 445 -2.64 31.44 18.48
CA ILE A 445 -1.39 30.92 17.93
C ILE A 445 -1.19 31.49 16.51
N LYS A 446 0.04 31.88 16.19
CA LYS A 446 0.41 32.38 14.88
C LYS A 446 1.10 31.28 14.07
N PHE A 447 0.57 30.99 12.89
CA PHE A 447 1.17 30.02 11.99
C PHE A 447 2.35 30.64 11.21
N PRO A 448 3.22 29.82 10.60
CA PRO A 448 4.37 30.30 9.83
C PRO A 448 4.00 31.22 8.66
N ASP A 449 2.79 31.09 8.12
CA ASP A 449 2.24 31.95 7.08
C ASP A 449 1.74 33.32 7.61
N GLY A 450 1.88 33.57 8.91
CA GLY A 450 1.50 34.80 9.58
C GLY A 450 0.02 34.86 10.01
N SER A 451 -0.76 33.81 9.71
CA SER A 451 -2.18 33.76 10.07
C SER A 451 -2.40 33.44 11.55
N ASP A 452 -3.47 34.00 12.12
CA ASP A 452 -3.82 33.87 13.53
C ASP A 452 -4.92 32.83 13.70
N HIS A 453 -4.74 31.89 14.63
CA HIS A 453 -5.64 30.77 14.88
C HIS A 453 -6.00 30.69 16.36
N ALA A 454 -7.17 30.14 16.67
CA ALA A 454 -7.57 29.97 18.06
C ALA A 454 -6.89 28.73 18.68
N GLN A 455 -6.20 28.93 19.80
CA GLN A 455 -5.57 27.86 20.59
C GLN A 455 -6.23 27.67 21.96
N ILE A 456 -6.35 26.42 22.35
CA ILE A 456 -6.83 25.95 23.64
C ILE A 456 -5.62 25.44 24.41
N ASN A 457 -5.38 26.04 25.58
CA ASN A 457 -4.26 25.65 26.42
C ASN A 457 -4.75 24.77 27.57
N PHE A 458 -3.93 23.77 27.92
CA PHE A 458 -4.22 22.85 29.00
C PHE A 458 -3.24 23.02 30.16
N MET A 459 -3.77 23.05 31.37
CA MET A 459 -3.01 22.86 32.59
C MET A 459 -3.06 21.38 32.96
N ARG A 460 -1.89 20.77 33.21
CA ARG A 460 -1.80 19.39 33.67
C ARG A 460 -1.87 19.32 35.20
N LYS A 461 -2.78 18.51 35.73
CA LYS A 461 -2.89 18.18 37.17
C LYS A 461 -2.88 16.66 37.32
N GLY A 462 -1.71 16.09 37.62
CA GLY A 462 -1.53 14.64 37.58
C GLY A 462 -1.71 14.09 36.16
N ASN A 463 -2.72 13.26 35.95
CA ASN A 463 -3.08 12.73 34.62
C ASN A 463 -4.21 13.54 33.93
N ASP A 464 -4.72 14.58 34.56
CA ASP A 464 -5.81 15.38 34.02
C ASP A 464 -5.28 16.61 33.27
N PHE A 465 -5.82 16.87 32.09
CA PHE A 465 -5.58 18.04 31.27
C PHE A 465 -6.81 18.93 31.28
N ILE A 466 -6.69 20.05 31.98
CA ILE A 466 -7.78 21.01 32.20
C ILE A 466 -7.59 22.20 31.26
N ALA A 467 -8.54 22.43 30.37
CA ALA A 467 -8.50 23.58 29.46
C ALA A 467 -8.74 24.89 30.21
N ILE A 468 -7.73 25.75 30.27
CA ILE A 468 -7.74 26.97 31.10
C ILE A 468 -8.46 28.16 30.46
N ASN A 469 -8.55 28.19 29.13
CA ASN A 469 -9.14 29.28 28.36
C ASN A 469 -10.41 28.87 27.60
N ALA A 470 -10.86 27.62 27.73
CA ALA A 470 -12.00 27.09 26.97
C ALA A 470 -13.31 27.83 27.23
N LYS A 471 -13.61 28.21 28.48
CA LYS A 471 -14.84 28.97 28.81
C LYS A 471 -14.92 30.28 28.04
N CYS A 472 -13.85 31.07 28.03
CA CYS A 472 -13.79 32.33 27.28
C CYS A 472 -13.92 32.09 25.78
N LEU A 473 -13.16 31.11 25.26
CA LEU A 473 -13.18 30.76 23.84
C LEU A 473 -14.54 30.31 23.35
N ILE A 474 -15.26 29.53 24.15
CA ILE A 474 -16.61 29.07 23.83
C ILE A 474 -17.58 30.25 23.58
N ASP A 475 -17.44 31.33 24.35
CA ASP A 475 -18.28 32.54 24.23
C ASP A 475 -17.79 33.49 23.12
N ALA A 476 -16.51 33.40 22.76
CA ALA A 476 -15.85 34.28 21.81
C ALA A 476 -15.79 33.73 20.37
N LEU A 477 -15.76 32.41 20.19
CA LEU A 477 -15.57 31.74 18.91
C LEU A 477 -16.82 31.80 18.01
N PRO A 478 -16.64 31.80 16.68
CA PRO A 478 -17.68 31.49 15.71
C PRO A 478 -18.52 30.26 16.09
N LYS A 479 -19.81 30.28 15.75
CA LYS A 479 -20.79 29.27 16.16
C LYS A 479 -20.37 27.82 15.88
N ARG A 480 -19.71 27.55 14.75
CA ARG A 480 -19.19 26.21 14.41
C ARG A 480 -18.07 25.79 15.38
N GLN A 481 -17.05 26.62 15.53
CA GLN A 481 -15.89 26.34 16.38
C GLN A 481 -16.26 26.27 17.87
N SER A 482 -17.18 27.13 18.32
CA SER A 482 -17.74 27.07 19.68
C SER A 482 -18.42 25.72 19.95
N LYS A 483 -19.18 25.18 18.98
CA LYS A 483 -19.78 23.84 19.10
C LYS A 483 -18.73 22.73 19.13
N VAL A 484 -17.71 22.81 18.27
CA VAL A 484 -16.60 21.84 18.28
C VAL A 484 -15.88 21.90 19.62
N LEU A 485 -15.55 23.09 20.14
CA LEU A 485 -14.87 23.22 21.42
C LEU A 485 -15.70 22.65 22.58
N ARG A 486 -17.02 22.94 22.64
CA ARG A 486 -17.91 22.33 23.63
C ARG A 486 -17.87 20.80 23.55
N PHE A 487 -17.93 20.25 22.34
CA PHE A 487 -17.83 18.82 22.11
C PHE A 487 -16.49 18.25 22.56
N LEU A 488 -15.36 18.85 22.16
CA LEU A 488 -14.02 18.40 22.57
C LEU A 488 -13.89 18.40 24.10
N MET A 489 -14.44 19.39 24.80
CA MET A 489 -14.30 19.47 26.25
C MET A 489 -15.16 18.47 27.02
N ALA A 490 -16.30 18.06 26.45
CA ALA A 490 -17.22 17.12 27.08
C ALA A 490 -16.95 15.66 26.65
N HIS A 491 -16.52 15.46 25.41
CA HIS A 491 -16.52 14.16 24.74
C HIS A 491 -15.15 13.77 24.17
N PHE A 492 -14.04 14.34 24.66
CA PHE A 492 -12.70 13.93 24.22
C PHE A 492 -12.45 12.43 24.43
N THR A 493 -12.96 11.91 25.55
CA THR A 493 -12.91 10.48 25.86
C THR A 493 -13.68 9.66 24.84
N ASP A 494 -14.83 10.12 24.35
CA ASP A 494 -15.60 9.43 23.31
C ASP A 494 -14.85 9.40 21.97
N ILE A 495 -14.09 10.45 21.65
CA ILE A 495 -13.18 10.46 20.50
C ILE A 495 -12.14 9.35 20.67
N ALA A 496 -11.45 9.31 21.81
CA ALA A 496 -10.42 8.31 22.05
C ALA A 496 -10.98 6.88 22.10
N VAL A 497 -12.12 6.66 22.74
CA VAL A 497 -12.80 5.35 22.76
C VAL A 497 -13.29 4.98 21.37
N GLY A 498 -13.83 5.92 20.61
CA GLY A 498 -14.21 5.73 19.21
C GLY A 498 -13.03 5.26 18.38
N MET A 499 -11.92 6.01 18.46
CA MET A 499 -10.68 5.68 17.75
C MET A 499 -10.06 4.34 18.21
N ALA A 500 -10.22 3.98 19.49
CA ALA A 500 -9.76 2.69 20.01
C ALA A 500 -10.65 1.53 19.50
N ARG A 501 -11.97 1.76 19.40
CA ARG A 501 -12.95 0.76 18.94
C ARG A 501 -12.87 0.52 17.45
N ASP A 502 -12.66 1.56 16.65
CA ASP A 502 -12.53 1.46 15.20
C ASP A 502 -11.08 1.15 14.75
N GLY A 503 -10.12 1.16 15.67
CA GLY A 503 -8.70 0.86 15.43
C GLY A 503 -7.88 2.02 14.84
N SER A 504 -8.49 3.19 14.64
CA SER A 504 -7.80 4.37 14.10
C SER A 504 -6.74 4.96 15.04
N ILE A 505 -6.77 4.65 16.36
CA ILE A 505 -5.64 4.99 17.25
C ILE A 505 -4.34 4.35 16.74
N ASP A 506 -4.37 3.11 16.29
CA ASP A 506 -3.15 2.41 15.86
C ASP A 506 -2.60 2.97 14.54
N LEU A 507 -3.43 3.73 13.82
CA LEU A 507 -3.10 4.42 12.57
C LEU A 507 -2.49 5.81 12.76
N LEU A 508 -2.51 6.37 13.97
CA LEU A 508 -1.85 7.66 14.24
C LEU A 508 -0.38 7.58 13.84
N SER A 509 0.19 8.62 13.25
CA SER A 509 1.57 8.56 12.77
C SER A 509 2.58 8.75 13.89
N HIS A 510 2.17 9.34 15.01
CA HIS A 510 3.02 9.65 16.17
C HIS A 510 2.78 8.68 17.34
N ASP A 511 3.82 7.95 17.77
CA ASP A 511 3.73 6.92 18.82
C ASP A 511 3.31 7.50 20.18
N GLY A 512 3.78 8.71 20.49
CA GLY A 512 3.35 9.41 21.70
C GLY A 512 1.85 9.72 21.70
N LEU A 513 1.29 10.08 20.54
CA LEU A 513 -0.14 10.35 20.42
C LEU A 513 -0.96 9.06 20.51
N LYS A 514 -0.46 7.93 19.96
CA LYS A 514 -1.05 6.59 20.17
C LYS A 514 -1.16 6.24 21.64
N ILE A 515 -0.05 6.39 22.37
CA ILE A 515 -0.01 6.08 23.80
C ILE A 515 -1.00 6.98 24.54
N PHE A 516 -0.98 8.29 24.26
CA PHE A 516 -1.88 9.24 24.88
C PHE A 516 -3.36 8.89 24.66
N MET A 517 -3.78 8.73 23.40
CA MET A 517 -5.18 8.45 23.05
C MET A 517 -5.63 7.10 23.63
N ASN A 518 -4.77 6.08 23.65
CA ASN A 518 -5.09 4.80 24.30
C ASN A 518 -5.35 4.97 25.80
N ARG A 519 -4.54 5.78 26.49
CA ARG A 519 -4.71 6.04 27.93
C ARG A 519 -5.95 6.88 28.23
N VAL A 520 -6.31 7.82 27.36
CA VAL A 520 -7.60 8.53 27.43
C VAL A 520 -8.76 7.54 27.25
N ALA A 521 -8.68 6.65 26.26
CA ALA A 521 -9.72 5.66 25.97
C ALA A 521 -9.94 4.65 27.11
N ARG A 522 -8.93 4.44 27.96
CA ARG A 522 -8.98 3.61 29.18
C ARG A 522 -9.32 4.39 30.45
N GLY A 523 -9.53 5.71 30.34
CA GLY A 523 -9.83 6.58 31.49
C GLY A 523 -8.65 6.85 32.42
N GLU A 524 -7.42 6.52 32.00
CA GLU A 524 -6.20 6.78 32.78
C GLU A 524 -5.77 8.26 32.72
N ILE A 525 -6.17 8.94 31.65
CA ILE A 525 -5.96 10.37 31.38
C ILE A 525 -7.32 10.99 31.10
N ARG A 526 -7.58 12.19 31.63
CA ARG A 526 -8.79 12.97 31.32
C ARG A 526 -8.40 14.25 30.61
N VAL A 527 -9.17 14.62 29.60
CA VAL A 527 -9.02 15.89 28.89
C VAL A 527 -10.37 16.57 28.87
N GLY A 528 -10.45 17.80 29.37
CA GLY A 528 -11.71 18.52 29.41
C GLY A 528 -11.62 19.86 30.13
N MET A 529 -12.77 20.38 30.55
CA MET A 529 -12.87 21.54 31.44
C MET A 529 -13.08 21.09 32.89
N LEU A 530 -12.76 21.98 33.84
CA LEU A 530 -13.15 21.82 35.25
C LEU A 530 -14.66 21.87 35.44
#